data_AF-A0A2X3CPX1-F1
#
_entry.id   AF-A0A2X3CPX1-F1
#
_cell.length_a   1.000
_cell.length_b   1.000
_cell.length_c   1.000
_cell.angle_alpha   90.00
_cell.angle_beta   90.00
_cell.angle_gamma   90.00
#
_symmetry.space_group_name_H-M   'P 1'
#
loop_
_entity.id
_entity.type
_entity.pdbx_description
1 polymer ?
#
loop_
_entity_poly.entity_id
_entity_poly.type
_entity_poly.pdbx_seq_one_letter_code
_entity_poly.pdbx_strand_id
1 'polypeptide(L)' 'MLGPSGAGKSTLLNLIAGFLPPASGSLLINGEAHNATPPAQRPVSMLFQENNLFNHLTIRQNISLGSTQALN' A
#
# COMPACT_ATOMS: atom_id res chain seq x y z
N MET A 1 -2.48 -7.54 11.41
CA MET A 1 -2.00 -8.94 11.42
C MET A 1 -1.18 -9.17 12.67
N LEU A 2 -1.49 -10.23 13.43
CA LEU A 2 -0.71 -10.63 14.60
C LEU A 2 0.27 -11.73 14.20
N GLY A 3 1.52 -11.66 14.67
CA GLY A 3 2.53 -12.71 14.42
C GLY A 3 3.95 -12.25 14.77
N PRO A 4 4.88 -13.18 15.04
CA PRO A 4 6.25 -12.87 15.43
C PRO A 4 7.02 -12.10 14.34
N SER A 5 8.17 -11.54 14.70
CA SER A 5 9.11 -11.01 13.70
C SER A 5 9.48 -12.11 12.70
N GLY A 6 9.56 -11.78 11.41
CA GLY A 6 9.84 -12.76 10.35
C GLY A 6 8.64 -13.59 9.88
N ALA A 7 7.44 -13.46 10.47
CA ALA A 7 6.25 -14.21 10.04
C ALA A 7 5.68 -13.83 8.65
N GLY A 8 6.37 -12.99 7.87
CA GLY A 8 5.96 -12.62 6.51
C GLY A 8 4.93 -11.49 6.41
N LYS A 9 4.66 -10.73 7.49
CA LYS A 9 3.71 -9.61 7.48
C LYS A 9 4.07 -8.56 6.41
N SER A 10 5.32 -8.10 6.39
CA SER A 10 5.80 -7.13 5.39
C SER A 10 5.78 -7.70 3.98
N THR A 11 6.12 -8.99 3.82
CA THR A 11 6.03 -9.70 2.54
C THR A 11 4.61 -9.68 2.01
N LEU A 12 3.62 -9.99 2.85
CA LEU A 12 2.22 -9.96 2.44
C LEU A 12 1.74 -8.54 2.11
N LEU A 13 2.11 -7.54 2.93
CA LEU A 13 1.73 -6.16 2.65
C LEU A 13 2.35 -5.65 1.34
N ASN A 14 3.61 -5.99 1.05
CA ASN A 14 4.25 -5.69 -0.24
C ASN A 14 3.57 -6.41 -1.40
N LEU A 15 3.08 -7.64 -1.18
CA LEU A 15 2.29 -8.37 -2.17
C LEU A 15 0.94 -7.71 -2.44
N ILE A 16 0.25 -7.22 -1.41
CA ILE A 16 -1.04 -6.50 -1.54
C ILE A 16 -0.83 -5.12 -2.18
N ALA A 17 0.24 -4.41 -1.83
CA ALA A 17 0.59 -3.10 -2.39
C ALA A 17 1.18 -3.19 -3.82
N GLY A 18 1.62 -4.37 -4.26
CA GLY A 18 2.10 -4.62 -5.62
C GLY A 18 3.59 -4.46 -5.83
N PHE A 19 4.34 -4.25 -4.75
CA PHE A 19 5.80 -4.23 -4.78
C PHE A 19 6.42 -5.63 -4.86
N LEU A 20 5.63 -6.68 -4.61
CA LEU A 20 6.03 -8.07 -4.73
C LEU A 20 4.99 -8.86 -5.57
N PRO A 21 5.36 -9.44 -6.72
CA PRO A 21 4.45 -10.27 -7.48
C PRO A 21 4.17 -11.61 -6.76
N PRO A 22 2.95 -12.17 -6.85
CA PRO A 22 2.66 -13.49 -6.32
C PRO A 22 3.43 -14.55 -7.11
N ALA A 23 4.07 -15.50 -6.41
CA ALA A 23 4.73 -16.64 -7.05
C ALA A 23 3.73 -17.58 -7.75
N SER A 24 2.51 -17.68 -7.20
CA SER A 24 1.40 -18.47 -7.74
C SER A 24 0.08 -18.00 -7.12
N GLY A 25 -1.04 -18.37 -7.74
CA GLY A 25 -2.39 -18.08 -7.24
C GLY A 25 -2.93 -16.72 -7.68
N SER A 26 -4.07 -16.32 -7.11
CA SER A 26 -4.80 -15.12 -7.49
C SER A 26 -4.85 -14.12 -6.33
N LEU A 27 -4.63 -12.84 -6.64
CA LEU A 27 -4.82 -11.72 -5.72
C LEU A 27 -6.10 -11.00 -6.13
N LEU A 28 -7.14 -11.12 -5.30
CA LEU A 28 -8.39 -10.41 -5.48
C LEU A 28 -8.49 -9.25 -4.49
N ILE A 29 -8.80 -8.05 -4.98
CA ILE A 29 -9.12 -6.88 -4.16
C ILE A 29 -10.48 -6.38 -4.64
N ASN A 30 -11.44 -6.22 -3.73
CA ASN A 30 -12.82 -5.88 -4.06
C ASN A 30 -13.48 -6.82 -5.10
N GLY A 31 -13.05 -8.09 -5.13
CA GLY A 31 -13.55 -9.09 -6.08
C GLY A 31 -12.88 -9.07 -7.46
N GLU A 32 -11.99 -8.12 -7.74
CA GLU A 32 -11.28 -7.99 -9.01
C GLU A 32 -9.83 -8.50 -8.92
N ALA A 33 -9.32 -9.03 -10.04
CA ALA A 33 -7.97 -9.58 -10.11
C ALA A 33 -6.92 -8.46 -10.22
N HIS A 34 -5.94 -8.49 -9.33
CA HIS A 34 -4.86 -7.49 -9.26
C HIS A 34 -3.44 -8.09 -9.35
N ASN A 35 -3.31 -9.33 -9.83
CA ASN A 35 -2.01 -9.97 -10.03
C ASN A 35 -1.03 -9.13 -10.87
N ALA A 36 -1.54 -8.40 -11.86
CA ALA A 36 -0.75 -7.58 -12.78
C ALA A 36 -0.97 -6.06 -12.61
N THR A 37 -1.84 -5.63 -11.69
CA THR A 37 -2.08 -4.19 -11.47
C THR A 37 -0.84 -3.54 -10.84
N PRO A 38 -0.25 -2.51 -11.47
CA PRO A 38 0.90 -1.79 -10.91
C PRO A 38 0.56 -1.14 -9.56
N PRO A 39 1.53 -0.97 -8.64
CA PRO A 39 1.30 -0.41 -7.30
C PRO A 39 0.46 0.87 -7.28
N ALA A 40 0.79 1.83 -8.16
CA ALA A 40 0.13 3.14 -8.21
C ALA A 40 -1.35 3.09 -8.64
N GLN A 41 -1.81 1.97 -9.20
CA GLN A 41 -3.18 1.77 -9.66
C GLN A 41 -3.96 0.79 -8.77
N ARG A 42 -3.34 0.26 -7.70
CA ARG A 42 -4.05 -0.65 -6.80
C ARG A 42 -5.02 0.13 -5.92
N PRO A 43 -6.22 -0.40 -5.67
CA PRO A 43 -7.24 0.27 -4.86
C PRO A 43 -6.95 0.11 -3.36
N VAL A 44 -5.70 0.36 -2.93
CA VAL A 44 -5.26 0.25 -1.54
C VAL A 44 -4.34 1.41 -1.19
N SER A 45 -4.49 1.94 0.02
CA SER A 45 -3.55 2.89 0.62
C SER A 45 -2.77 2.18 1.72
N MET A 46 -1.45 2.36 1.75
CA MET A 46 -0.58 1.70 2.71
C MET A 46 0.18 2.72 3.56
N LEU A 47 0.20 2.47 4.88
CA LEU A 47 1.09 3.16 5.82
C LEU A 47 2.20 2.17 6.22
N PHE A 48 3.45 2.53 5.99
CA PHE A 48 4.59 1.73 6.46
C PHE A 48 4.88 2.00 7.94
N GLN A 49 5.53 1.04 8.62
CA GLN A 49 5.86 1.15 10.04
C GLN A 49 6.85 2.29 10.36
N GLU A 50 7.66 2.74 9.40
CA GLU A 50 8.64 3.80 9.58
C GLU A 50 8.28 5.07 8.79
N ASN A 51 8.70 6.22 9.31
CA ASN A 51 8.30 7.60 8.98
C ASN A 51 8.06 7.90 7.48
N ASN A 52 6.78 8.02 7.10
CA ASN A 52 6.35 8.51 5.78
C ASN A 52 5.98 10.00 5.77
N LEU A 53 6.55 10.79 6.68
CA LEU A 53 6.28 12.23 6.73
C LEU A 53 7.22 12.97 5.80
N PHE A 54 6.65 13.84 4.96
CA PHE A 54 7.38 14.85 4.23
C PHE A 54 7.72 15.97 5.22
N ASN A 55 8.92 15.92 5.79
CA ASN A 55 9.36 16.83 6.87
C ASN A 55 9.35 18.33 6.49
N HIS A 56 9.33 18.64 5.19
CA HIS A 56 9.23 20.00 4.66
C HIS A 56 7.78 20.50 4.51
N LEU A 57 6.79 19.67 4.87
CA LEU A 57 5.36 19.99 4.79
C LEU A 57 4.75 20.05 6.20
N THR A 58 3.73 20.89 6.36
CA THR A 58 2.88 20.91 7.56
C THR A 58 2.11 19.60 7.71
N ILE A 59 1.58 19.36 8.92
CA ILE A 59 0.70 18.20 9.18
C ILE A 59 -0.49 18.18 8.22
N ARG A 60 -1.14 19.34 7.99
CA ARG A 60 -2.27 19.46 7.07
C ARG A 60 -1.87 19.05 5.65
N GLN A 61 -0.74 19.55 5.17
CA GLN A 61 -0.23 19.22 3.83
C GLN A 61 0.09 17.72 3.70
N ASN A 62 0.72 17.09 4.71
CA ASN A 62 0.96 15.64 4.71
C ASN A 62 -0.35 14.83 4.61
N ILE A 63 -1.39 15.22 5.37
CA ILE A 63 -2.70 14.54 5.32
C ILE A 63 -3.37 14.74 3.96
N SER A 64 -3.26 15.94 3.37
CA SER A 64 -3.86 16.25 2.08
C SER A 64 -3.29 15.44 0.91
N LEU A 65 -2.06 14.94 0.99
CA LEU A 65 -1.46 14.09 -0.06
C LEU A 65 -2.23 12.78 -0.30
N GLY A 66 -2.95 12.29 0.71
CA GLY A 66 -3.79 11.09 0.60
C GLY A 66 -5.22 11.35 0.14
N SER A 67 -5.60 12.61 -0.11
CA SER A 67 -6.97 12.98 -0.49
C SER A 67 -7.07 13.25 -2.00
N THR A 68 -8.07 12.66 -2.64
CA THR A 68 -8.39 12.84 -4.07
C THR A 68 -8.71 14.30 -4.46
N GLN A 69 -8.88 15.20 -3.49
CA GLN A 69 -9.11 16.63 -3.74
C GLN A 69 -7.94 17.38 -4.40
N ALA A 70 -6.79 16.74 -4.62
CA ALA A 70 -5.62 17.35 -5.25
C ALA A 70 -5.60 17.30 -6.80
N LEU A 71 -6.63 16.75 -7.47
CA LEU A 71 -6.66 16.57 -8.93
C LEU A 71 -7.92 17.13 -9.63
N ASN A 72 -8.54 18.19 -9.08
CA ASN A 72 -9.54 18.98 -9.82
C ASN A 72 -9.04 20.40 -10.05
#